data_AF-A0A2E7ZR82-F1
#
_entry.id   AF-A0A2E7ZR82-F1
#
_cell.length_a   1.000
_cell.length_b   1.000
_cell.length_c   1.000
_cell.angle_alpha   90.00
_cell.angle_beta   90.00
_cell.angle_gamma   90.00
#
_symmetry.space_group_name_H-M   'P 1'
#
loop_
_entity.id
_entity.type
_entity.pdbx_description
1 polymer ?
#
loop_
_entity_poly.entity_id
_entity_poly.type
_entity_poly.pdbx_seq_one_letter_code
_entity_poly.pdbx_strand_id
1 'polypeptide(L)'
;MIFTETREGRRFVGELDPGMPVVQGIRSLVEDYSISSGWFRGSGFIRDPLVRALQEDGGYGDPMPHPGHYLVVSFEAPVSQRGEEADIAVRVLLSNTDGTMVAGQLEEAISASLELACQTYDDITLRRYHDDEINNPRWLDVSVNVTESAEVVKSGRVAMEAMPSRLLEPNEMPRLKVGDYLQHPRLGQCEVVKVIDDDRASIRMSTGKIAQLHLGLLSLSRGQRSQGRMVYDVQIRRRNR
;
A
#
# COMPACT_ATOMS: atom_id res chain seq x y z
N MET A 1 1.47 23.44 -17.84
CA MET A 1 2.82 23.03 -17.39
C MET A 1 2.88 23.26 -15.89
N ILE A 2 3.20 22.22 -15.11
CA ILE A 2 3.40 22.31 -13.66
C ILE A 2 4.91 22.16 -13.44
N PHE A 3 5.50 23.11 -12.72
CA PHE A 3 6.91 23.09 -12.38
C PHE A 3 7.07 23.64 -10.96
N THR A 4 7.76 22.91 -10.11
CA THR A 4 8.06 23.31 -8.73
C THR A 4 9.51 22.96 -8.40
N GLU A 5 10.11 23.73 -7.52
CA GLU A 5 11.37 23.37 -6.86
C GLU A 5 11.05 22.56 -5.59
N THR A 6 11.90 21.60 -5.25
CA THR A 6 11.91 20.86 -3.98
C THR A 6 13.29 21.03 -3.36
N ARG A 7 13.32 21.24 -2.04
CA ARG A 7 14.51 21.54 -1.24
C ARG A 7 14.79 20.48 -0.19
N GLU A 8 13.77 19.71 0.18
CA GLU A 8 13.86 18.65 1.18
C GLU A 8 13.59 17.29 0.56
N GLY A 9 14.44 16.31 0.87
CA GLY A 9 14.23 14.95 0.40
C GLY A 9 15.20 13.96 1.01
N ARG A 10 14.70 12.77 1.28
CA ARG A 10 15.47 11.59 1.70
C ARG A 10 15.79 10.71 0.50
N ARG A 11 16.86 9.92 0.62
CA ARG A 11 17.25 8.88 -0.34
C ARG A 11 17.28 7.53 0.36
N PHE A 12 16.69 6.53 -0.27
CA PHE A 12 16.68 5.16 0.21
C PHE A 12 17.31 4.25 -0.85
N VAL A 13 17.99 3.21 -0.40
CA VAL A 13 18.44 2.10 -1.23
C VAL A 13 18.11 0.80 -0.52
N GLY A 14 17.73 -0.22 -1.25
CA GLY A 14 17.37 -1.52 -0.69
C GLY A 14 17.14 -2.56 -1.76
N GLU A 15 16.82 -3.77 -1.32
CA GLU A 15 16.44 -4.88 -2.19
C GLU A 15 15.11 -5.45 -1.68
N LEU A 16 14.20 -5.84 -2.59
CA LEU A 16 13.02 -6.61 -2.22
C LEU A 16 13.37 -8.08 -2.12
N ASP A 17 13.03 -8.70 -0.99
CA ASP A 17 13.26 -10.12 -0.75
C ASP A 17 12.66 -11.01 -1.86
N PRO A 18 13.34 -12.10 -2.24
CA PRO A 18 12.82 -13.06 -3.20
C PRO A 18 11.45 -13.62 -2.75
N GLY A 19 10.49 -13.65 -3.67
CA GLY A 19 9.12 -14.09 -3.39
C GLY A 19 8.16 -12.96 -2.97
N MET A 20 8.65 -11.75 -2.70
CA MET A 20 7.80 -10.62 -2.33
C MET A 20 7.01 -10.08 -3.54
N PRO A 21 5.72 -9.76 -3.41
CA PRO A 21 4.97 -9.07 -4.47
C PRO A 21 5.49 -7.64 -4.64
N VAL A 22 6.01 -7.32 -5.83
CA VAL A 22 6.79 -6.10 -6.09
C VAL A 22 5.99 -4.83 -5.83
N VAL A 23 4.79 -4.72 -6.44
CA VAL A 23 3.96 -3.51 -6.33
C VAL A 23 3.46 -3.30 -4.89
N GLN A 24 3.09 -4.39 -4.20
CA GLN A 24 2.70 -4.33 -2.80
C GLN A 24 3.88 -3.96 -1.88
N GLY A 25 5.08 -4.50 -2.13
CA GLY A 25 6.28 -4.16 -1.38
C GLY A 25 6.61 -2.67 -1.46
N ILE A 26 6.48 -2.07 -2.64
CA ILE A 26 6.66 -0.62 -2.82
C ILE A 26 5.58 0.18 -2.10
N ARG A 27 4.32 -0.26 -2.15
CA ARG A 27 3.22 0.38 -1.37
C ARG A 27 3.52 0.37 0.12
N SER A 28 3.99 -0.75 0.65
CA SER A 28 4.41 -0.86 2.06
C SER A 28 5.55 0.08 2.40
N LEU A 29 6.59 0.19 1.56
CA LEU A 29 7.67 1.16 1.77
C LEU A 29 7.17 2.62 1.77
N VAL A 30 6.23 2.95 0.87
CA VAL A 30 5.64 4.29 0.83
C VAL A 30 4.85 4.59 2.11
N GLU A 31 4.10 3.63 2.62
CA GLU A 31 3.33 3.77 3.88
C GLU A 31 4.26 3.84 5.11
N ASP A 32 5.23 2.94 5.22
CA ASP A 32 6.12 2.83 6.38
C ASP A 32 7.01 4.07 6.55
N TYR A 33 7.42 4.71 5.45
CA TYR A 33 8.25 5.91 5.45
C TYR A 33 7.47 7.22 5.24
N SER A 34 6.14 7.13 5.22
CA SER A 34 5.22 8.26 5.00
C SER A 34 5.59 9.10 3.77
N ILE A 35 5.82 8.44 2.63
CA ILE A 35 6.26 9.10 1.39
C ILE A 35 5.05 9.67 0.66
N SER A 36 4.82 10.97 0.78
CA SER A 36 3.74 11.65 0.04
C SER A 36 4.07 11.84 -1.44
N SER A 37 5.36 12.03 -1.76
CA SER A 37 5.86 12.30 -3.10
C SER A 37 7.30 11.83 -3.26
N GLY A 38 7.60 11.26 -4.42
CA GLY A 38 8.90 10.68 -4.67
C GLY A 38 8.95 9.85 -5.92
N TRP A 39 10.03 9.10 -6.07
CA TRP A 39 10.31 8.32 -7.25
C TRP A 39 11.19 7.13 -6.90
N PHE A 40 10.70 5.93 -7.21
CA PHE A 40 11.50 4.71 -7.15
C PHE A 40 12.06 4.37 -8.52
N ARG A 41 13.30 3.90 -8.53
CA ARG A 41 13.97 3.26 -9.65
C ARG A 41 14.50 1.91 -9.23
N GLY A 42 14.63 0.99 -10.17
CA GLY A 42 15.13 -0.34 -9.85
C GLY A 42 15.72 -1.10 -11.02
N SER A 43 16.41 -2.17 -10.67
CA SER A 43 17.01 -3.13 -11.59
C SER A 43 17.09 -4.49 -10.93
N GLY A 44 17.10 -5.56 -11.73
CA GLY A 44 17.18 -6.93 -11.22
C GLY A 44 16.27 -7.87 -11.98
N PHE A 45 15.68 -8.83 -11.29
CA PHE A 45 14.86 -9.89 -11.85
C PHE A 45 13.52 -9.99 -11.14
N ILE A 46 12.47 -10.16 -11.95
CA ILE A 46 11.11 -10.43 -11.47
C ILE A 46 10.55 -11.67 -12.16
N ARG A 47 9.47 -12.21 -11.60
CA ARG A 47 8.76 -13.39 -12.11
C ARG A 47 7.30 -13.09 -12.34
N ASP A 48 6.79 -13.74 -13.37
CA ASP A 48 5.38 -13.79 -13.73
C ASP A 48 4.69 -12.41 -13.75
N PRO A 49 5.27 -11.38 -14.41
CA PRO A 49 4.69 -10.05 -14.40
C PRO A 49 3.31 -10.01 -15.08
N LEU A 50 2.42 -9.22 -14.51
CA LEU A 50 1.13 -8.84 -15.06
C LEU A 50 1.23 -7.38 -15.55
N VAL A 51 1.21 -7.17 -16.86
CA VAL A 51 1.52 -5.87 -17.49
C VAL A 51 0.35 -5.37 -18.31
N ARG A 52 0.02 -4.08 -18.17
CA ARG A 52 -0.92 -3.38 -19.05
C ARG A 52 -0.14 -2.63 -20.12
N ALA A 53 -0.39 -2.95 -21.38
CA ALA A 53 0.20 -2.24 -22.51
C ALA A 53 -0.52 -0.91 -22.77
N LEU A 54 0.24 0.10 -23.20
CA LEU A 54 -0.32 1.36 -23.69
C LEU A 54 -1.12 1.09 -24.97
N GLN A 55 -2.32 1.66 -25.07
CA GLN A 55 -3.21 1.56 -26.23
C GLN A 55 -3.12 2.83 -27.08
N GLU A 56 -3.69 2.80 -28.29
CA GLU A 56 -3.69 3.93 -29.23
C GLU A 56 -4.43 5.16 -28.68
N ASP A 57 -5.38 4.95 -27.77
CA ASP A 57 -6.16 6.01 -27.10
C ASP A 57 -5.41 6.71 -25.95
N GLY A 58 -4.16 6.30 -25.68
CA GLY A 58 -3.35 6.83 -24.58
C GLY A 58 -3.64 6.20 -23.21
N GLY A 59 -4.66 5.34 -23.13
CA GLY A 59 -4.99 4.54 -21.97
C GLY A 59 -4.16 3.26 -21.87
N TYR A 60 -4.39 2.52 -20.79
CA TYR A 60 -3.81 1.19 -20.60
C TYR A 60 -4.87 0.11 -20.84
N GLY A 61 -4.51 -0.91 -21.64
CA GLY A 61 -5.40 -2.03 -21.92
C GLY A 61 -5.60 -2.95 -20.72
N ASP A 62 -6.23 -4.10 -20.95
CA ASP A 62 -6.37 -5.12 -19.91
C ASP A 62 -5.00 -5.68 -19.48
N PRO A 63 -4.84 -6.05 -18.20
CA PRO A 63 -3.61 -6.67 -17.72
C PRO A 63 -3.36 -8.01 -18.41
N MET A 64 -2.19 -8.19 -19.01
CA MET A 64 -1.80 -9.41 -19.69
C MET A 64 -0.72 -10.15 -18.88
N PRO A 65 -0.90 -11.45 -18.58
CA PRO A 65 0.09 -12.22 -17.84
C PRO A 65 1.26 -12.60 -18.74
N HIS A 66 2.47 -12.52 -18.19
CA HIS A 66 3.72 -12.90 -18.85
C HIS A 66 4.47 -13.91 -17.97
N PRO A 67 4.18 -15.21 -18.06
CA PRO A 67 4.82 -16.22 -17.21
C PRO A 67 6.32 -16.33 -17.46
N GLY A 68 7.10 -16.58 -16.42
CA GLY A 68 8.54 -16.81 -16.50
C GLY A 68 9.39 -15.77 -15.78
N HIS A 69 10.69 -15.73 -16.09
CA HIS A 69 11.65 -14.83 -15.48
C HIS A 69 12.01 -13.70 -16.43
N TYR A 70 12.02 -12.49 -15.89
CA TYR A 70 12.30 -11.28 -16.67
C TYR A 70 13.42 -10.49 -16.03
N LEU A 71 14.39 -10.08 -16.85
CA LEU A 71 15.33 -9.04 -16.51
C LEU A 71 14.61 -7.69 -16.57
N VAL A 72 14.72 -6.92 -15.49
CA VAL A 72 14.21 -5.55 -15.40
C VAL A 72 15.22 -4.61 -16.05
N VAL A 73 14.94 -4.19 -17.29
CA VAL A 73 15.79 -3.27 -18.06
C VAL A 73 15.53 -1.82 -17.63
N SER A 74 14.28 -1.47 -17.33
CA SER A 74 13.91 -0.19 -16.73
C SER A 74 12.75 -0.39 -15.77
N PHE A 75 12.81 0.31 -14.64
CA PHE A 75 11.78 0.31 -13.61
C PHE A 75 11.65 1.73 -13.07
N GLU A 76 10.46 2.31 -13.19
CA GLU A 76 10.18 3.65 -12.69
C GLU A 76 8.82 3.64 -11.99
N ALA A 77 8.77 4.03 -10.71
CA ALA A 77 7.54 4.13 -9.96
C ALA A 77 7.44 5.49 -9.26
N PRO A 78 6.89 6.52 -9.93
CA PRO A 78 6.55 7.77 -9.29
C PRO A 78 5.53 7.55 -8.18
N VAL A 79 5.72 8.26 -7.07
CA VAL A 79 4.81 8.32 -5.93
C VAL A 79 4.14 9.67 -5.92
N SER A 80 2.82 9.66 -5.77
CA SER A 80 1.95 10.83 -5.68
C SER A 80 0.72 10.50 -4.85
N GLN A 81 -0.23 11.40 -4.76
CA GLN A 81 -1.49 11.21 -4.03
C GLN A 81 -2.70 11.24 -4.98
N ARG A 82 -3.70 10.42 -4.70
CA ARG A 82 -5.04 10.51 -5.30
C ARG A 82 -6.06 10.51 -4.16
N GLY A 83 -6.62 11.70 -3.88
CA GLY A 83 -7.35 11.91 -2.64
C GLY A 83 -6.42 11.85 -1.43
N GLU A 84 -6.68 10.93 -0.51
CA GLU A 84 -5.89 10.65 0.70
C GLU A 84 -4.98 9.42 0.56
N GLU A 85 -5.07 8.72 -0.57
CA GLU A 85 -4.31 7.48 -0.80
C GLU A 85 -3.09 7.73 -1.68
N ALA A 86 -2.01 6.98 -1.39
CA ALA A 86 -0.83 6.96 -2.23
C ALA A 86 -1.15 6.34 -3.61
N ASP A 87 -0.90 7.12 -4.66
CA ASP A 87 -1.00 6.72 -6.05
C ASP A 87 0.40 6.41 -6.59
N ILE A 88 0.62 5.12 -6.84
CA ILE A 88 1.89 4.55 -7.32
C ILE A 88 1.60 3.85 -8.64
N ALA A 89 2.22 4.34 -9.71
CA ALA A 89 2.11 3.78 -11.04
C ALA A 89 3.47 3.24 -11.47
N VAL A 90 3.65 1.93 -11.37
CA VAL A 90 4.92 1.27 -11.73
C VAL A 90 4.97 1.07 -13.23
N ARG A 91 6.03 1.55 -13.88
CA ARG A 91 6.28 1.37 -15.32
C ARG A 91 7.56 0.58 -15.52
N VAL A 92 7.51 -0.35 -16.45
CA VAL A 92 8.62 -1.27 -16.68
C VAL A 92 8.94 -1.44 -18.16
N LEU A 93 10.21 -1.72 -18.41
CA LEU A 93 10.70 -2.37 -19.63
C LEU A 93 11.43 -3.65 -19.18
N LEU A 94 10.99 -4.78 -19.70
CA LEU A 94 11.42 -6.11 -19.28
C LEU A 94 11.97 -6.88 -20.48
N SER A 95 12.98 -7.71 -20.26
CA SER A 95 13.50 -8.67 -21.24
C SER A 95 13.31 -10.09 -20.72
N ASN A 96 12.69 -10.95 -21.51
CA ASN A 96 12.66 -12.39 -21.26
C ASN A 96 13.99 -13.04 -21.68
N THR A 97 14.17 -14.33 -21.37
CA THR A 97 15.38 -15.11 -21.67
C THR A 97 15.63 -15.31 -23.17
N ASP A 98 14.60 -15.20 -23.99
CA ASP A 98 14.69 -15.28 -25.46
C ASP A 98 14.96 -13.91 -26.12
N GLY A 99 15.08 -12.84 -25.32
CA GLY A 99 15.25 -11.47 -25.80
C GLY A 99 13.93 -10.75 -26.14
N THR A 100 12.78 -11.41 -25.99
CA THR A 100 11.47 -10.76 -26.16
C THR A 100 11.30 -9.67 -25.11
N MET A 101 10.87 -8.49 -25.56
CA MET A 101 10.66 -7.33 -24.70
C MET A 101 9.19 -7.16 -24.31
N VAL A 102 8.94 -6.80 -23.06
CA VAL A 102 7.62 -6.43 -22.55
C VAL A 102 7.71 -5.04 -21.92
N ALA A 103 6.81 -4.13 -22.29
CA ALA A 103 6.78 -2.77 -21.76
C ALA A 103 5.36 -2.38 -21.38
N GLY A 104 5.21 -1.62 -20.29
CA GLY A 104 3.90 -1.15 -19.87
C GLY A 104 3.83 -0.76 -18.39
N GLN A 105 2.62 -0.67 -17.88
CA GLN A 105 2.36 -0.50 -16.46
C GLN A 105 2.34 -1.87 -15.78
N LEU A 106 3.15 -2.04 -14.74
CA LEU A 106 3.21 -3.26 -13.94
C LEU A 106 2.12 -3.23 -12.87
N GLU A 107 1.20 -4.19 -12.94
CA GLU A 107 0.15 -4.36 -11.92
C GLU A 107 0.60 -5.33 -10.84
N GLU A 108 1.22 -6.44 -11.24
CA GLU A 108 1.73 -7.47 -10.32
C GLU A 108 3.03 -8.06 -10.85
N ALA A 109 3.90 -8.52 -9.94
CA ALA A 109 5.05 -9.37 -10.21
C ALA A 109 5.59 -9.90 -8.88
N ILE A 110 6.38 -10.96 -8.94
CA ILE A 110 7.10 -11.50 -7.80
C ILE A 110 8.59 -11.16 -7.91
N SER A 111 9.18 -10.58 -6.87
CA SER A 111 10.63 -10.33 -6.81
C SER A 111 11.38 -11.65 -6.90
N ALA A 112 12.40 -11.73 -7.75
CA ALA A 112 13.44 -12.75 -7.65
C ALA A 112 14.71 -12.17 -7.01
N SER A 113 15.08 -10.97 -7.42
CA SER A 113 16.08 -10.10 -6.77
C SER A 113 15.88 -8.72 -7.40
N LEU A 114 15.28 -7.78 -6.68
CA LEU A 114 14.98 -6.45 -7.21
C LEU A 114 15.60 -5.39 -6.32
N GLU A 115 16.65 -4.76 -6.82
CA GLU A 115 17.32 -3.63 -6.17
C GLU A 115 16.54 -2.35 -6.48
N LEU A 116 16.35 -1.52 -5.46
CA LEU A 116 15.57 -0.29 -5.53
C LEU A 116 16.40 0.88 -4.99
N ALA A 117 16.28 2.03 -5.67
CA ALA A 117 16.66 3.33 -5.17
C ALA A 117 15.43 4.23 -5.14
N CYS A 118 15.22 4.96 -4.05
CA CYS A 118 14.11 5.90 -3.90
C CYS A 118 14.64 7.31 -3.61
N GLN A 119 14.13 8.30 -4.31
CA GLN A 119 14.26 9.72 -3.98
C GLN A 119 12.89 10.22 -3.55
N THR A 120 12.82 10.85 -2.38
CA THR A 120 11.60 11.50 -1.88
C THR A 120 11.69 13.01 -2.05
N TYR A 121 10.52 13.66 -2.06
CA TYR A 121 10.35 15.11 -2.11
C TYR A 121 9.45 15.50 -0.93
N ASP A 122 10.05 15.74 0.23
CA ASP A 122 9.33 15.76 1.51
C ASP A 122 8.61 17.11 1.75
N ASP A 123 9.06 18.17 1.09
CA ASP A 123 8.49 19.53 1.16
C ASP A 123 7.34 19.78 0.18
N ILE A 124 6.98 18.79 -0.63
CA ILE A 124 5.87 18.90 -1.58
C ILE A 124 4.97 17.68 -1.54
N THR A 125 3.73 17.86 -1.99
CA THR A 125 2.81 16.76 -2.27
C THR A 125 2.24 16.93 -3.67
N LEU A 126 2.54 15.96 -4.54
CA LEU A 126 2.04 15.86 -5.91
C LEU A 126 0.69 15.15 -5.92
N ARG A 127 -0.35 15.80 -6.46
CA ARG A 127 -1.70 15.23 -6.54
C ARG A 127 -2.08 14.91 -7.99
N ARG A 128 -2.59 13.69 -8.19
CA ARG A 128 -3.10 13.21 -9.47
C ARG A 128 -4.61 13.31 -9.55
N TYR A 129 -5.08 13.68 -10.74
CA TYR A 129 -6.49 13.65 -11.12
C TYR A 129 -6.63 12.87 -12.41
N HIS A 130 -7.76 12.17 -12.55
CA HIS A 130 -8.08 11.50 -13.81
C HIS A 130 -8.40 12.57 -14.85
N ASP A 131 -7.80 12.44 -16.03
CA ASP A 131 -8.05 13.30 -17.17
C ASP A 131 -8.80 12.47 -18.21
N ASP A 132 -10.09 12.78 -18.38
CA ASP A 132 -11.00 12.05 -19.27
C ASP A 132 -10.58 12.17 -20.74
N GLU A 133 -9.85 13.23 -21.13
CA GLU A 133 -9.44 13.45 -22.52
C GLU A 133 -8.35 12.47 -22.96
N ILE A 134 -7.46 12.08 -22.03
CA ILE A 134 -6.31 11.21 -22.29
C ILE A 134 -6.41 9.86 -21.58
N ASN A 135 -7.53 9.62 -20.88
CA ASN A 135 -7.82 8.41 -20.10
C ASN A 135 -6.67 7.99 -19.16
N ASN A 136 -5.98 8.97 -18.56
CA ASN A 136 -4.76 8.74 -17.79
C ASN A 136 -4.63 9.74 -16.64
N PRO A 137 -4.27 9.31 -15.41
CA PRO A 137 -4.02 10.24 -14.32
C PRO A 137 -2.81 11.14 -14.58
N ARG A 138 -3.04 12.46 -14.51
CA ARG A 138 -2.00 13.50 -14.61
C ARG A 138 -1.81 14.22 -13.29
N TRP A 139 -0.64 14.82 -13.10
CA TRP A 139 -0.48 15.83 -12.06
C TRP A 139 -1.33 17.04 -12.40
N LEU A 140 -2.10 17.51 -11.42
CA LEU A 140 -2.92 18.72 -11.53
C LEU A 140 -2.51 19.77 -10.51
N ASP A 141 -2.06 19.33 -9.34
CA ASP A 141 -1.82 20.19 -8.20
C ASP A 141 -0.56 19.78 -7.44
N VAL A 142 0.12 20.78 -6.89
CA VAL A 142 1.31 20.65 -6.06
C VAL A 142 1.14 21.52 -4.84
N SER A 143 1.01 20.91 -3.67
CA SER A 143 0.99 21.63 -2.41
C SER A 143 2.36 21.59 -1.76
N VAL A 144 2.83 22.75 -1.29
CA VAL A 144 4.04 22.83 -0.46
C VAL A 144 3.67 22.43 0.95
N ASN A 145 4.35 21.43 1.49
CA ASN A 145 4.20 21.02 2.88
C ASN A 145 4.96 22.03 3.74
N VAL A 146 4.26 22.79 4.58
CA VAL A 146 4.92 23.66 5.56
C VAL A 146 5.29 22.77 6.74
N THR A 147 6.49 22.21 6.71
CA THR A 147 6.96 21.27 7.74
C THR A 147 7.26 22.04 9.04
N GLU A 148 6.45 21.84 10.09
CA GLU A 148 6.96 21.96 11.46
C GLU A 148 7.90 20.76 11.69
N SER A 149 9.18 21.04 11.93
CA SER A 149 10.29 20.08 11.99
C SER A 149 9.93 18.72 12.63
N ALA A 150 9.79 17.67 11.81
CA ALA A 150 9.60 16.31 12.28
C ALA A 150 10.94 15.64 12.61
N GLU A 151 11.03 15.02 13.80
CA GLU A 151 12.23 14.30 14.24
C GLU A 151 12.54 13.08 13.35
N VAL A 152 13.82 12.93 13.01
CA VAL A 152 14.36 11.87 12.16
C VAL A 152 14.35 10.52 12.89
N VAL A 153 13.54 9.58 12.42
CA VAL A 153 13.56 8.17 12.87
C VAL A 153 14.79 7.47 12.27
N LYS A 154 15.65 6.90 13.15
CA LYS A 154 16.93 6.28 12.78
C LYS A 154 16.77 4.97 12.00
N SER A 155 17.65 4.77 11.03
CA SER A 155 17.78 3.55 10.23
C SER A 155 18.18 2.34 11.09
N GLY A 156 17.27 1.37 11.24
CA GLY A 156 17.59 0.01 11.65
C GLY A 156 17.43 -0.92 10.46
N ARG A 157 18.30 -1.92 10.32
CA ARG A 157 18.04 -3.08 9.45
C ARG A 157 16.69 -3.67 9.89
N VAL A 158 15.66 -3.55 9.04
CA VAL A 158 14.39 -4.24 9.24
C VAL A 158 14.59 -5.68 8.76
N ALA A 159 15.00 -6.57 9.67
CA ALA A 159 14.67 -7.96 9.50
C ALA A 159 13.14 -8.06 9.66
N MET A 160 12.43 -8.59 8.66
CA MET A 160 11.01 -8.93 8.77
C MET A 160 10.82 -10.10 9.75
N GLU A 161 11.07 -9.86 11.03
CA GLU A 161 10.46 -10.65 12.10
C GLU A 161 9.06 -10.08 12.36
N ALA A 162 8.11 -10.99 12.68
CA ALA A 162 6.69 -10.73 12.81
C ALA A 162 6.35 -9.36 13.41
N MET A 163 5.57 -8.56 12.66
CA MET A 163 5.23 -7.19 13.01
C MET A 163 4.74 -7.04 14.45
N PRO A 164 5.24 -6.06 15.22
CA PRO A 164 4.51 -5.58 16.39
C PRO A 164 3.24 -4.90 15.91
N SER A 165 2.09 -5.28 16.46
CA SER A 165 0.79 -4.68 16.18
C SER A 165 0.87 -3.16 16.34
N ARG A 166 0.83 -2.43 15.22
CA ARG A 166 0.68 -0.97 15.22
C ARG A 166 -0.73 -0.67 15.73
N LEU A 167 -0.81 -0.07 16.91
CA LEU A 167 -2.07 0.45 17.45
C LEU A 167 -2.52 1.60 16.54
N LEU A 168 -3.69 1.47 15.92
CA LEU A 168 -4.27 2.53 15.10
C LEU A 168 -4.60 3.74 15.99
N GLU A 169 -4.28 4.93 15.47
CA GLU A 169 -4.68 6.21 16.05
C GLU A 169 -6.21 6.27 16.25
N PRO A 170 -6.73 6.96 17.28
CA PRO A 170 -8.16 6.94 17.64
C PRO A 170 -9.15 7.35 16.54
N ASN A 171 -8.69 8.03 15.47
CA ASN A 171 -9.54 8.55 14.39
C ASN A 171 -9.53 7.73 13.09
N GLU A 172 -8.72 6.67 12.99
CA GLU A 172 -8.72 5.77 11.82
C GLU A 172 -9.24 4.38 12.22
N MET A 173 -10.51 4.30 12.66
CA MET A 173 -11.14 3.00 12.85
C MET A 173 -11.27 2.30 11.48
N PRO A 174 -10.67 1.11 11.30
CA PRO A 174 -10.77 0.41 10.03
C PRO A 174 -12.24 0.05 9.80
N ARG A 175 -12.76 0.37 8.61
CA ARG A 175 -14.17 0.11 8.23
C ARG A 175 -14.45 -1.40 8.25
N LEU A 176 -15.02 -1.89 9.34
CA LEU A 176 -15.44 -3.28 9.51
C LEU A 176 -16.51 -3.64 8.47
N LYS A 177 -16.38 -4.80 7.82
CA LYS A 177 -17.39 -5.33 6.91
C LYS A 177 -18.08 -6.55 7.52
N VAL A 178 -19.32 -6.79 7.10
CA VAL A 178 -20.04 -8.02 7.46
C VAL A 178 -19.26 -9.22 6.92
N GLY A 179 -19.01 -10.19 7.79
CA GLY A 179 -18.22 -11.38 7.54
C GLY A 179 -16.79 -11.33 8.07
N ASP A 180 -16.26 -10.15 8.41
CA ASP A 180 -14.92 -10.04 9.02
C ASP A 180 -14.87 -10.70 10.40
N TYR A 181 -13.67 -11.05 10.85
CA TYR A 181 -13.45 -11.67 12.16
C TYR A 181 -12.80 -10.70 13.15
N LEU A 182 -13.24 -10.76 14.39
CA LEU A 182 -12.66 -10.04 15.53
C LEU A 182 -12.09 -11.05 16.53
N GLN A 183 -10.81 -10.91 16.89
CA GLN A 183 -10.16 -11.69 17.94
C GLN A 183 -10.28 -10.93 19.26
N HIS A 184 -11.33 -11.23 20.03
CA HIS A 184 -11.61 -10.54 21.29
C HIS A 184 -11.03 -11.27 22.50
N PRO A 185 -10.32 -10.59 23.44
CA PRO A 185 -9.55 -11.24 24.50
C PRO A 185 -10.38 -12.06 25.49
N ARG A 186 -11.68 -11.74 25.61
CA ARG A 186 -12.63 -12.48 26.47
C ARG A 186 -13.61 -13.36 25.72
N LEU A 187 -13.89 -13.07 24.44
CA LEU A 187 -14.95 -13.75 23.69
C LEU A 187 -14.38 -14.72 22.65
N GLY A 188 -13.06 -14.69 22.42
CA GLY A 188 -12.41 -15.44 21.36
C GLY A 188 -12.70 -14.85 19.98
N GLN A 189 -12.58 -15.68 18.95
CA GLN A 189 -12.87 -15.31 17.57
C GLN A 189 -14.38 -15.13 17.36
N CYS A 190 -14.76 -13.96 16.87
CA CYS A 190 -16.15 -13.58 16.62
C CYS A 190 -16.33 -13.12 15.16
N GLU A 191 -17.43 -13.47 14.52
CA GLU A 191 -17.76 -13.03 13.16
C GLU A 191 -18.68 -11.79 13.20
N VAL A 192 -18.40 -10.78 12.40
CA VAL A 192 -19.26 -9.60 12.26
C VAL A 192 -20.50 -9.96 11.43
N VAL A 193 -21.68 -9.99 12.05
CA VAL A 193 -22.95 -10.34 11.36
C VAL A 193 -23.62 -9.10 10.80
N LYS A 194 -23.54 -7.97 11.49
CA LYS A 194 -24.17 -6.71 11.09
C LYS A 194 -23.43 -5.53 11.70
N VAL A 195 -23.10 -4.53 10.88
CA VAL A 195 -22.66 -3.22 11.37
C VAL A 195 -23.90 -2.34 11.49
N ILE A 196 -24.14 -1.77 12.67
CA ILE A 196 -25.35 -0.97 12.95
C ILE A 196 -25.08 0.49 12.63
N ASP A 197 -23.97 1.02 13.15
CA ASP A 197 -23.46 2.37 12.98
C ASP A 197 -21.93 2.34 13.17
N ASP A 198 -21.27 3.49 13.11
CA ASP A 198 -19.81 3.61 13.27
C ASP A 198 -19.31 3.20 14.68
N ASP A 199 -20.21 3.12 15.66
CA ASP A 199 -19.89 2.84 17.06
C ASP A 199 -20.36 1.46 17.55
N ARG A 200 -21.15 0.72 16.76
CA ARG A 200 -21.79 -0.53 17.18
C ARG A 200 -21.84 -1.60 16.09
N ALA A 201 -21.42 -2.80 16.46
CA ALA A 201 -21.51 -3.99 15.61
C ALA A 201 -22.18 -5.17 16.35
N SER A 202 -22.95 -5.96 15.62
CA SER A 202 -23.46 -7.26 16.08
C SER A 202 -22.52 -8.37 15.64
N ILE A 203 -22.01 -9.12 16.60
CA ILE A 203 -21.04 -10.19 16.40
C ILE A 203 -21.61 -11.54 16.80
N ARG A 204 -21.24 -12.60 16.07
CA ARG A 204 -21.54 -14.00 16.38
C ARG A 204 -20.31 -14.64 17.00
N MET A 205 -20.46 -15.14 18.22
CA MET A 205 -19.40 -15.87 18.92
C MET A 205 -19.31 -17.32 18.41
N SER A 206 -18.20 -18.00 18.71
CA SER A 206 -18.03 -19.44 18.43
C SER A 206 -19.13 -20.32 19.03
N THR A 207 -19.79 -19.86 20.10
CA THR A 207 -20.94 -20.53 20.74
C THR A 207 -22.25 -20.39 19.97
N GLY A 208 -22.28 -19.64 18.86
CA GLY A 208 -23.48 -19.34 18.07
C GLY A 208 -24.36 -18.22 18.62
N LYS A 209 -24.09 -17.72 19.83
CA LYS A 209 -24.78 -16.57 20.42
C LYS A 209 -24.38 -15.26 19.71
N ILE A 210 -25.35 -14.36 19.55
CA ILE A 210 -25.14 -13.03 18.98
C ILE A 210 -25.08 -12.00 20.11
N ALA A 211 -24.08 -11.13 20.10
CA ALA A 211 -23.93 -10.04 21.05
C ALA A 211 -23.67 -8.71 20.32
N GLN A 212 -24.06 -7.60 20.94
CA GLN A 212 -23.72 -6.26 20.47
C GLN A 212 -22.43 -5.78 21.14
N LEU A 213 -21.54 -5.22 20.33
CA LEU A 213 -20.23 -4.74 20.73
C LEU A 213 -20.15 -3.23 20.47
N HIS A 214 -19.76 -2.46 21.49
CA HIS A 214 -19.55 -1.02 21.37
C HIS A 214 -18.10 -0.76 20.94
N LEU A 215 -17.91 -0.32 19.71
CA LEU A 215 -16.61 -0.12 19.07
C LEU A 215 -15.80 1.00 19.76
N GLY A 216 -16.45 2.06 20.27
CA GLY A 216 -15.79 3.12 21.04
C GLY A 216 -15.09 2.70 22.35
N LEU A 217 -15.31 1.46 22.84
CA LEU A 217 -14.60 0.91 24.00
C LEU A 217 -13.39 0.06 23.61
N LEU A 218 -13.14 -0.09 22.31
CA LEU A 218 -12.20 -1.04 21.75
C LEU A 218 -11.18 -0.33 20.86
N SER A 219 -9.96 -0.84 20.89
CA SER A 219 -8.90 -0.52 19.92
C SER A 219 -8.79 -1.70 18.97
N LEU A 220 -8.95 -1.45 17.68
CA LEU A 220 -8.80 -2.47 16.64
C LEU A 220 -7.41 -2.33 16.02
N SER A 221 -6.71 -3.43 15.80
CA SER A 221 -5.51 -3.49 14.96
C SER A 221 -5.75 -4.46 13.81
N ARG A 222 -5.32 -4.09 12.60
CA ARG A 222 -5.41 -4.97 11.42
C ARG A 222 -4.52 -6.19 11.66
N GLY A 223 -5.12 -7.37 11.69
CA GLY A 223 -4.42 -8.64 11.80
C GLY A 223 -4.26 -9.32 10.44
N GLN A 224 -4.12 -10.65 10.46
CA GLN A 224 -3.93 -11.46 9.26
C GLN A 224 -5.23 -11.62 8.45
N ARG A 225 -5.08 -11.89 7.15
CA ARG A 225 -6.19 -12.26 6.27
C ARG A 225 -6.42 -13.78 6.36
N SER A 226 -7.62 -14.22 6.72
CA SER A 226 -7.98 -15.64 6.84
C SER A 226 -9.17 -15.95 5.94
N GLN A 227 -9.02 -16.94 5.06
CA GLN A 227 -10.06 -17.35 4.09
C GLN A 227 -10.60 -16.17 3.24
N GLY A 228 -9.71 -15.25 2.86
CA GLY A 228 -10.06 -14.06 2.07
C GLY A 228 -10.71 -12.92 2.85
N ARG A 229 -11.04 -13.12 4.14
CA ARG A 229 -11.63 -12.12 5.04
C ARG A 229 -10.58 -11.54 5.99
N MET A 230 -10.82 -10.33 6.51
CA MET A 230 -9.88 -9.70 7.44
C MET A 230 -10.14 -10.19 8.86
N VAL A 231 -9.05 -10.48 9.60
CA VAL A 231 -9.09 -10.74 11.04
C VAL A 231 -8.51 -9.52 11.74
N TYR A 232 -9.25 -8.97 12.71
CA TYR A 232 -8.81 -7.82 13.51
C TYR A 232 -8.56 -8.25 14.94
N ASP A 233 -7.43 -7.84 15.50
CA ASP A 233 -7.16 -8.01 16.93
C ASP A 233 -7.82 -6.87 17.72
N VAL A 234 -8.48 -7.23 18.81
CA VAL A 234 -9.25 -6.28 19.62
C VAL A 234 -8.60 -6.10 20.99
N GLN A 235 -8.36 -4.87 21.41
CA GLN A 235 -7.94 -4.53 22.77
C GLN A 235 -8.98 -3.66 23.47
N ILE A 236 -9.30 -3.98 24.73
CA ILE A 236 -10.27 -3.19 25.52
C ILE A 236 -9.55 -1.96 26.08
N ARG A 237 -10.00 -0.75 25.74
CA ARG A 237 -9.46 0.48 26.33
C ARG A 237 -9.89 0.57 27.79
N ARG A 238 -8.94 0.54 28.73
CA ARG A 238 -9.21 0.87 30.13
C ARG A 238 -9.44 2.38 30.22
N ARG A 239 -10.62 2.78 30.69
CA ARG A 239 -10.91 4.18 31.00
C ARG A 239 -10.00 4.58 32.17
N ASN A 240 -8.93 5.33 31.91
CA ASN A 240 -8.17 5.97 32.98
C ASN A 240 -9.14 6.93 33.68
N ARG A 241 -9.39 6.68 34.96
CA ARG A 241 -10.20 7.52 35.85
C ARG A 241 -9.32 8.63 36.42
#